data_AF-A0A6V7JZ50-F1
#
_entry.id   AF-A0A6V7JZ50-F1
#
_cell.length_a   1.000
_cell.length_b   1.000
_cell.length_c   1.000
_cell.angle_alpha   90.00
_cell.angle_beta   90.00
_cell.angle_gamma   90.00
#
_symmetry.space_group_name_H-M   'P 1'
#
loop_
_entity.id
_entity.type
_entity.pdbx_description
1 polymer ?
#
loop_
_entity_poly.entity_id
_entity_poly.type
_entity_poly.pdbx_seq_one_letter_code
_entity_poly.pdbx_strand_id
1 'polypeptide(L)'
;NRMLHIHLLRFGVNTSEWLLKAMCGSVEIRTVYVGHRQARAVVISRLSCERAGTRFNVRGTNDDGHVANFVETEQIIYLDNEVTSFLQTRGSVPLFWEQPGIQVGSHKVKISRGFEASAPAFDRHISMIKQRYGQQVIVNLLGSSLIGGKEGEAMLSQMFQNHHSLSQHKDVPHIIFDYHQECRGGNMKNLSKLKAKVEKYLDSFSLFYAVGPVVLNEQSGTIRTNCLDCLDRTNCVQTFFALEILSKQLTMLKLFEKQQMVSRFEEVFRQMWINNGNE
;
A
#
# COMPACT_ATOMS: atom_id res chain seq x y z
N ASN A 1 -4.51 -6.06 -18.76
CA ASN A 1 -4.41 -6.58 -20.16
C ASN A 1 -3.45 -5.78 -21.07
N ARG A 2 -2.34 -5.22 -20.55
CA ARG A 2 -1.42 -4.35 -21.30
C ARG A 2 -0.73 -5.02 -22.50
N MET A 3 -0.22 -6.23 -22.29
CA MET A 3 0.54 -6.95 -23.32
C MET A 3 -0.28 -7.33 -24.56
N LEU A 4 -1.62 -7.44 -24.43
CA LEU A 4 -2.49 -7.83 -25.53
C LEU A 4 -2.59 -6.78 -26.64
N HIS A 5 -2.30 -5.51 -26.36
CA HIS A 5 -2.46 -4.42 -27.33
C HIS A 5 -1.21 -3.56 -27.52
N ILE A 6 -0.13 -3.82 -26.77
CA ILE A 6 1.14 -3.10 -26.96
C ILE A 6 1.68 -3.24 -28.39
N HIS A 7 1.43 -4.37 -29.03
CA HIS A 7 1.77 -4.60 -30.43
C HIS A 7 0.99 -3.67 -31.36
N LEU A 8 -0.32 -3.50 -31.13
CA LEU A 8 -1.17 -2.64 -31.95
C LEU A 8 -0.75 -1.17 -31.87
N LEU A 9 -0.42 -0.70 -30.66
CA LEU A 9 0.15 0.63 -30.46
C LEU A 9 1.49 0.81 -31.20
N ARG A 10 2.36 -0.20 -31.20
CA ARG A 10 3.63 -0.16 -31.95
C ARG A 10 3.43 -0.08 -33.47
N PHE A 11 2.32 -0.61 -33.98
CA PHE A 11 1.94 -0.49 -35.40
C PHE A 11 1.11 0.77 -35.70
N GLY A 12 0.99 1.70 -34.76
CA GLY A 12 0.24 2.94 -34.96
C GLY A 12 -1.28 2.76 -35.00
N VAL A 13 -1.79 1.58 -34.62
CA VAL A 13 -3.23 1.35 -34.51
C VAL A 13 -3.72 2.03 -33.25
N ASN A 14 -4.58 3.04 -33.40
CA ASN A 14 -5.20 3.69 -32.26
C ASN A 14 -6.14 2.71 -31.55
N THR A 15 -5.85 2.45 -30.27
CA THR A 15 -6.64 1.56 -29.44
C THR A 15 -7.59 2.30 -28.50
N SER A 16 -7.58 3.65 -28.46
CA SER A 16 -8.31 4.43 -27.44
C SER A 16 -9.82 4.23 -27.44
N GLU A 17 -10.41 3.91 -28.59
CA GLU A 17 -11.87 3.85 -28.76
C GLU A 17 -12.48 2.50 -28.38
N TRP A 18 -11.74 1.41 -28.50
CA TRP A 18 -12.28 0.05 -28.37
C TRP A 18 -11.55 -0.80 -27.32
N LEU A 19 -10.38 -0.35 -26.85
CA LEU A 19 -9.63 -1.08 -25.84
C LEU A 19 -10.15 -0.76 -24.43
N LEU A 20 -10.84 -1.73 -23.86
CA LEU A 20 -11.18 -1.71 -22.44
C LEU A 20 -9.96 -2.11 -21.59
N LYS A 21 -9.53 -1.25 -20.67
CA LYS A 21 -8.47 -1.57 -19.70
C LYS A 21 -9.06 -2.39 -18.54
N ALA A 22 -8.40 -3.49 -18.22
CA ALA A 22 -8.75 -4.34 -17.08
C ALA A 22 -7.68 -4.25 -15.98
N MET A 23 -8.12 -4.21 -14.73
CA MET A 23 -7.25 -4.31 -13.54
C MET A 23 -7.11 -5.75 -13.06
N CYS A 24 -6.05 -6.00 -12.31
CA CYS A 24 -5.86 -7.20 -11.49
C CYS A 24 -5.83 -6.76 -10.03
N GLY A 25 -6.46 -7.52 -9.14
CA GLY A 25 -6.67 -7.18 -7.74
C GLY A 25 -8.15 -7.34 -7.37
N SER A 26 -8.63 -6.51 -6.44
CA SER A 26 -9.93 -6.64 -5.79
C SER A 26 -10.80 -5.39 -5.96
N VAL A 27 -12.12 -5.58 -6.03
CA VAL A 27 -13.11 -4.49 -5.93
C VAL A 27 -14.28 -5.00 -5.10
N GLU A 28 -14.47 -4.45 -3.91
CA GLU A 28 -15.64 -4.72 -3.09
C GLU A 28 -16.43 -3.44 -2.87
N ILE A 29 -17.75 -3.51 -3.07
CA ILE A 29 -18.68 -2.40 -2.86
C ILE A 29 -19.83 -2.89 -1.99
N ARG A 30 -20.10 -2.18 -0.89
CA ARG A 30 -21.22 -2.48 0.02
C ARG A 30 -22.08 -1.25 0.26
N THR A 31 -23.40 -1.45 0.27
CA THR A 31 -24.35 -0.41 0.65
C THR A 31 -24.46 -0.32 2.17
N VAL A 32 -24.32 0.89 2.72
CA VAL A 32 -24.46 1.20 4.14
C VAL A 32 -25.61 2.19 4.31
N TYR A 33 -26.64 1.80 5.06
CA TYR A 33 -27.81 2.67 5.28
C TYR A 33 -27.55 3.68 6.40
N VAL A 34 -27.78 4.96 6.10
CA VAL A 34 -27.55 6.11 6.98
C VAL A 34 -28.86 6.84 7.21
N GLY A 35 -29.70 6.31 8.10
CA GLY A 35 -31.09 6.77 8.23
C GLY A 35 -31.86 6.49 6.95
N HIS A 36 -32.38 7.54 6.30
CA HIS A 36 -33.07 7.44 5.00
C HIS A 36 -32.13 7.47 3.78
N ARG A 37 -30.83 7.73 3.99
CA ARG A 37 -29.83 7.84 2.92
C ARG A 37 -29.08 6.53 2.72
N GLN A 38 -28.51 6.33 1.54
CA GLN A 38 -27.69 5.18 1.20
C GLN A 38 -26.27 5.63 0.87
N ALA A 39 -25.30 5.18 1.65
CA ALA A 39 -23.89 5.32 1.34
C ALA A 39 -23.36 4.06 0.64
N ARG A 40 -22.31 4.20 -0.16
CA ARG A 40 -21.55 3.08 -0.72
C ARG A 40 -20.15 3.09 -0.15
N ALA A 41 -19.81 2.08 0.64
CA ALA A 41 -18.46 1.78 1.07
C ALA A 41 -17.76 1.00 -0.05
N VAL A 42 -16.54 1.38 -0.39
CA VAL A 42 -15.75 0.74 -1.44
C VAL A 42 -14.34 0.48 -0.93
N VAL A 43 -13.82 -0.71 -1.21
CA VAL A 43 -12.39 -1.02 -1.12
C VAL A 43 -11.95 -1.54 -2.48
N ILE A 44 -10.95 -0.91 -3.06
CA ILE A 44 -10.37 -1.32 -4.36
C ILE A 44 -8.87 -1.47 -4.21
N SER A 45 -8.32 -2.63 -4.60
CA SER A 45 -6.88 -2.86 -4.69
C SER A 45 -6.46 -3.15 -6.12
N ARG A 46 -5.47 -2.42 -6.63
CA ARG A 46 -4.95 -2.54 -8.01
C ARG A 46 -3.50 -2.99 -7.97
N LEU A 47 -3.23 -4.18 -8.52
CA LEU A 47 -1.88 -4.73 -8.68
C LEU A 47 -1.21 -4.17 -9.93
N SER A 48 0.00 -3.63 -9.76
CA SER A 48 0.83 -3.13 -10.86
C SER A 48 1.25 -4.26 -11.79
N CYS A 49 1.20 -3.98 -13.09
CA CYS A 49 1.68 -4.88 -14.13
C CYS A 49 3.13 -4.62 -14.57
N GLU A 50 3.81 -3.63 -13.97
CA GLU A 50 5.17 -3.22 -14.39
C GLU A 50 6.27 -4.21 -13.96
N ARG A 51 6.03 -4.96 -12.88
CA ARG A 51 6.89 -6.08 -12.44
C ARG A 51 6.03 -7.28 -12.05
N ALA A 52 5.32 -7.80 -13.04
CA ALA A 52 4.43 -8.95 -12.89
C ALA A 52 5.23 -10.24 -12.65
N GLY A 53 4.65 -11.13 -11.85
CA GLY A 53 5.19 -12.45 -11.54
C GLY A 53 4.47 -13.07 -10.36
N THR A 54 4.60 -14.38 -10.17
CA THR A 54 3.91 -15.05 -9.06
C THR A 54 4.56 -14.71 -7.72
N ARG A 55 3.73 -14.70 -6.67
CA ARG A 55 4.18 -14.64 -5.28
C ARG A 55 5.28 -15.69 -5.06
N PHE A 56 6.33 -15.33 -4.32
CA PHE A 56 7.55 -16.11 -4.07
C PHE A 56 8.58 -16.19 -5.21
N ASN A 57 8.19 -16.00 -6.48
CA ASN A 57 9.13 -16.09 -7.61
C ASN A 57 9.68 -14.74 -8.05
N VAL A 58 8.88 -13.67 -7.93
CA VAL A 58 9.31 -12.31 -8.29
C VAL A 58 9.34 -11.42 -7.06
N ARG A 59 10.54 -10.94 -6.73
CA ARG A 59 10.84 -10.10 -5.57
C ARG A 59 11.65 -8.88 -6.02
N GLY A 60 11.72 -7.88 -5.15
CA GLY A 60 12.58 -6.72 -5.35
C GLY A 60 12.16 -5.82 -6.50
N THR A 61 13.11 -5.01 -6.95
CA THR A 61 12.95 -4.03 -8.04
C THR A 61 13.49 -4.53 -9.38
N ASN A 62 13.01 -3.96 -10.49
CA ASN A 62 13.65 -4.07 -11.80
C ASN A 62 14.58 -2.88 -12.06
N ASP A 63 15.25 -2.89 -13.21
CA ASP A 63 16.11 -1.81 -13.65
C ASP A 63 15.38 -0.47 -13.79
N ASP A 64 14.10 -0.45 -14.13
CA ASP A 64 13.30 0.79 -14.23
C ASP A 64 12.82 1.33 -12.87
N GLY A 65 13.08 0.64 -11.76
CA GLY A 65 12.60 1.02 -10.43
C GLY A 65 11.18 0.55 -10.12
N HIS A 66 10.61 -0.35 -10.91
CA HIS A 66 9.32 -0.98 -10.60
C HIS A 66 9.52 -2.15 -9.63
N VAL A 67 8.80 -2.12 -8.51
CA VAL A 67 8.86 -3.19 -7.51
C VAL A 67 7.80 -4.26 -7.73
N ALA A 68 8.15 -5.49 -7.37
CA ALA A 68 7.22 -6.61 -7.39
C ALA A 68 6.08 -6.40 -6.39
N ASN A 69 4.89 -6.94 -6.69
CA ASN A 69 3.70 -6.86 -5.84
C ASN A 69 3.35 -5.43 -5.42
N PHE A 70 3.60 -4.44 -6.27
CA PHE A 70 3.19 -3.07 -6.01
C PHE A 70 1.66 -2.96 -6.13
N VAL A 71 1.00 -2.59 -5.04
CA VAL A 71 -0.46 -2.49 -4.98
C VAL A 71 -0.84 -1.12 -4.45
N GLU A 72 -1.77 -0.48 -5.16
CA GLU A 72 -2.56 0.64 -4.66
C GLU A 72 -3.82 0.09 -4.00
N THR A 73 -4.12 0.48 -2.77
CA THR A 73 -5.39 0.14 -2.12
C THR A 73 -6.08 1.42 -1.69
N GLU A 74 -7.35 1.55 -2.05
CA GLU A 74 -8.13 2.77 -1.89
C GLU A 74 -9.45 2.47 -1.16
N GLN A 75 -9.72 3.23 -0.09
CA GLN A 75 -10.94 3.18 0.70
C GLN A 75 -11.82 4.38 0.37
N ILE A 76 -13.00 4.15 -0.20
CA ILE A 76 -13.88 5.20 -0.72
C ILE A 76 -15.25 5.13 -0.01
N ILE A 77 -15.83 6.28 0.29
CA ILE A 77 -17.23 6.40 0.71
C ILE A 77 -17.92 7.37 -0.23
N TYR A 78 -18.96 6.88 -0.92
CA TYR A 78 -19.92 7.73 -1.62
C TYR A 78 -21.15 7.93 -0.74
N LEU A 79 -21.64 9.16 -0.65
CA LEU A 79 -22.87 9.52 0.03
C LEU A 79 -23.54 10.65 -0.75
N ASP A 80 -24.71 10.38 -1.34
CA ASP A 80 -25.42 11.33 -2.20
C ASP A 80 -24.50 11.84 -3.35
N ASN A 81 -24.16 13.14 -3.36
CA ASN A 81 -23.22 13.74 -4.30
C ASN A 81 -21.80 13.92 -3.73
N GLU A 82 -21.55 13.45 -2.51
CA GLU A 82 -20.26 13.57 -1.84
C GLU A 82 -19.43 12.30 -2.00
N VAL A 83 -18.11 12.46 -2.12
CA VAL A 83 -17.16 11.34 -2.18
C VAL A 83 -15.95 11.65 -1.34
N THR A 84 -15.53 10.68 -0.51
CA THR A 84 -14.23 10.69 0.14
C THR A 84 -13.40 9.51 -0.34
N SER A 85 -12.11 9.69 -0.58
CA SER A 85 -11.19 8.61 -0.95
C SER A 85 -9.87 8.71 -0.18
N PHE A 86 -9.39 7.58 0.32
CA PHE A 86 -8.08 7.46 0.95
C PHE A 86 -7.26 6.36 0.29
N LEU A 87 -6.11 6.75 -0.27
CA LEU A 87 -5.19 5.88 -0.98
C LEU A 87 -3.98 5.50 -0.12
N GLN A 88 -3.56 4.25 -0.21
CA GLN A 88 -2.32 3.74 0.37
C GLN A 88 -1.59 2.86 -0.63
N THR A 89 -0.29 2.68 -0.44
CA THR A 89 0.50 1.79 -1.30
C THR A 89 1.19 0.70 -0.49
N ARG A 90 1.38 -0.46 -1.11
CA ARG A 90 2.28 -1.51 -0.63
C ARG A 90 3.13 -2.06 -1.76
N GLY A 91 4.26 -2.68 -1.42
CA GLY A 91 5.07 -3.38 -2.42
C GLY A 91 6.37 -3.93 -1.86
N SER A 92 7.05 -4.74 -2.67
CA SER A 92 8.34 -5.32 -2.31
C SER A 92 9.38 -4.24 -1.98
N VAL A 93 10.39 -4.61 -1.18
CA VAL A 93 11.54 -3.73 -0.89
C VAL A 93 12.21 -3.33 -2.21
N PRO A 94 12.49 -2.03 -2.45
CA PRO A 94 12.94 -1.51 -3.74
C PRO A 94 14.44 -1.74 -3.99
N LEU A 95 14.89 -2.98 -3.80
CA LEU A 95 16.28 -3.44 -3.99
C LEU A 95 16.30 -4.68 -4.88
N PHE A 96 17.45 -5.02 -5.44
CA PHE A 96 17.62 -6.29 -6.15
C PHE A 96 17.85 -7.41 -5.16
N TRP A 97 16.80 -8.18 -4.87
CA TRP A 97 16.85 -9.33 -3.99
C TRP A 97 15.97 -10.47 -4.49
N GLU A 98 16.36 -11.68 -4.11
CA GLU A 98 15.70 -12.93 -4.45
C GLU A 98 15.56 -13.80 -3.20
N GLN A 99 14.68 -14.79 -3.27
CA GLN A 99 14.53 -15.81 -2.23
C GLN A 99 14.34 -17.15 -2.95
N PRO A 100 15.44 -17.80 -3.38
CA PRO A 100 15.36 -19.02 -4.17
C PRO A 100 14.83 -20.18 -3.33
N GLY A 101 13.99 -21.02 -3.94
CA GLY A 101 13.57 -22.31 -3.39
C GLY A 101 12.19 -22.35 -2.75
N ILE A 102 11.48 -23.48 -2.98
CA ILE A 102 10.25 -23.90 -2.28
C ILE A 102 10.58 -24.96 -1.20
N GLN A 103 11.82 -25.46 -1.18
CA GLN A 103 12.24 -26.53 -0.27
C GLN A 103 12.62 -26.00 1.12
N VAL A 104 12.11 -26.69 2.14
CA VAL A 104 12.30 -26.40 3.56
C VAL A 104 13.80 -26.27 3.88
N GLY A 105 14.21 -25.10 4.37
CA GLY A 105 15.60 -24.79 4.76
C GLY A 105 16.39 -23.91 3.78
N SER A 106 15.93 -23.74 2.53
CA SER A 106 16.62 -22.93 1.50
C SER A 106 16.08 -21.51 1.30
N HIS A 107 15.02 -21.12 2.03
CA HIS A 107 14.31 -19.83 1.90
C HIS A 107 15.07 -18.60 2.44
N LYS A 108 16.37 -18.49 2.21
CA LYS A 108 17.13 -17.32 2.66
C LYS A 108 17.00 -16.18 1.66
N VAL A 109 16.80 -14.97 2.18
CA VAL A 109 16.89 -13.74 1.37
C VAL A 109 18.32 -13.60 0.88
N LYS A 110 18.48 -13.33 -0.42
CA LYS A 110 19.76 -13.09 -1.06
C LYS A 110 19.69 -11.80 -1.85
N ILE A 111 20.69 -10.94 -1.67
CA ILE A 111 20.86 -9.74 -2.48
C ILE A 111 21.44 -10.17 -3.84
N SER A 112 20.73 -9.89 -4.92
CA SER A 112 21.12 -10.34 -6.26
C SER A 112 22.02 -9.35 -6.98
N ARG A 113 22.04 -8.07 -6.57
CA ARG A 113 22.96 -7.06 -7.09
C ARG A 113 23.44 -6.12 -5.99
N GLY A 114 24.70 -5.69 -6.08
CA GLY A 114 25.34 -4.82 -5.08
C GLY A 114 24.73 -3.42 -4.99
N PHE A 115 25.28 -2.61 -4.09
CA PHE A 115 24.80 -1.27 -3.79
C PHE A 115 24.78 -0.36 -5.03
N GLU A 116 25.88 -0.29 -5.78
CA GLU A 116 26.01 0.60 -6.95
C GLU A 116 24.97 0.31 -8.03
N ALA A 117 24.61 -0.97 -8.21
CA ALA A 117 23.57 -1.38 -9.15
C ALA A 117 22.15 -1.11 -8.61
N SER A 118 21.95 -1.24 -7.29
CA SER A 118 20.64 -1.06 -6.65
C SER A 118 20.26 0.42 -6.46
N ALA A 119 21.24 1.30 -6.23
CA ALA A 119 20.98 2.70 -5.91
C ALA A 119 20.19 3.46 -7.01
N PRO A 120 20.51 3.35 -8.31
CA PRO A 120 19.73 4.03 -9.34
C PRO A 120 18.29 3.53 -9.44
N ALA A 121 18.06 2.22 -9.27
CA ALA A 121 16.72 1.64 -9.31
C ALA A 121 15.90 2.04 -8.07
N PHE A 122 16.56 2.17 -6.92
CA PHE A 122 15.96 2.69 -5.69
C PHE A 122 15.49 4.15 -5.88
N ASP A 123 16.35 5.01 -6.39
CA ASP A 123 16.04 6.43 -6.61
C ASP A 123 14.91 6.60 -7.62
N ARG A 124 14.92 5.80 -8.70
CA ARG A 124 13.81 5.76 -9.67
C ARG A 124 12.50 5.36 -9.01
N HIS A 125 12.50 4.32 -8.19
CA HIS A 125 11.29 3.87 -7.48
C HIS A 125 10.73 4.98 -6.58
N ILE A 126 11.56 5.59 -5.74
CA ILE A 126 11.12 6.63 -4.80
C ILE A 126 10.67 7.90 -5.55
N SER A 127 11.39 8.31 -6.59
CA SER A 127 10.98 9.42 -7.45
C SER A 127 9.63 9.18 -8.12
N MET A 128 9.41 7.97 -8.65
CA MET A 128 8.16 7.58 -9.29
C MET A 128 6.97 7.67 -8.33
N ILE A 129 7.09 7.12 -7.11
CA ILE A 129 5.99 7.18 -6.14
C ILE A 129 5.76 8.61 -5.61
N LYS A 130 6.82 9.42 -5.48
CA LYS A 130 6.68 10.84 -5.10
C LYS A 130 5.94 11.64 -6.17
N GLN A 131 6.29 11.42 -7.44
CA GLN A 131 5.63 12.08 -8.56
C GLN A 131 4.16 11.69 -8.68
N ARG A 132 3.82 10.42 -8.43
CA ARG A 132 2.46 9.91 -8.62
C ARG A 132 1.53 10.16 -7.44
N TYR A 133 2.04 10.06 -6.22
CA TYR A 133 1.22 10.07 -5.01
C TYR A 133 1.59 11.18 -4.02
N GLY A 134 2.47 12.11 -4.40
CA GLY A 134 2.90 13.20 -3.56
C GLY A 134 3.87 12.77 -2.46
N GLN A 135 3.78 13.38 -1.28
CA GLN A 135 4.66 13.09 -0.15
C GLN A 135 4.58 11.61 0.26
N GLN A 136 5.70 11.04 0.71
CA GLN A 136 5.77 9.62 1.03
C GLN A 136 6.18 9.40 2.47
N VAL A 137 5.66 8.33 3.08
CA VAL A 137 6.20 7.73 4.31
C VAL A 137 6.37 6.25 4.08
N ILE A 138 7.54 5.71 4.40
CA ILE A 138 7.82 4.27 4.31
C ILE A 138 7.58 3.65 5.69
N VAL A 139 6.71 2.65 5.75
CA VAL A 139 6.53 1.79 6.93
C VAL A 139 7.09 0.40 6.63
N ASN A 140 8.22 0.09 7.26
CA ASN A 140 8.96 -1.13 7.03
C ASN A 140 8.68 -2.16 8.14
N LEU A 141 7.99 -3.23 7.76
CA LEU A 141 7.50 -4.28 8.67
C LEU A 141 8.45 -5.48 8.82
N LEU A 142 9.66 -5.39 8.26
CA LEU A 142 10.65 -6.46 8.32
C LEU A 142 11.17 -6.67 9.73
N GLY A 143 11.46 -7.94 10.05
CA GLY A 143 12.10 -8.34 11.29
C GLY A 143 13.46 -7.68 11.49
N SER A 144 13.82 -7.46 12.75
CA SER A 144 15.10 -6.86 13.16
C SER A 144 16.10 -7.86 13.74
N SER A 145 15.66 -9.11 13.97
CA SER A 145 16.52 -10.16 14.55
C SER A 145 17.52 -10.70 13.54
N LEU A 146 18.81 -10.48 13.81
CA LEU A 146 19.93 -11.07 13.06
C LEU A 146 20.21 -12.54 13.43
N ILE A 147 19.47 -13.09 14.39
CA ILE A 147 19.64 -14.45 14.88
C ILE A 147 18.40 -15.29 14.49
N GLY A 148 18.64 -16.51 14.00
CA GLY A 148 17.60 -17.48 13.65
C GLY A 148 16.93 -17.24 12.29
N GLY A 149 15.73 -17.80 12.08
CA GLY A 149 15.01 -17.78 10.79
C GLY A 149 14.57 -16.41 10.27
N LYS A 150 14.91 -15.31 10.96
CA LYS A 150 14.57 -13.92 10.60
C LYS A 150 15.77 -13.10 10.12
N GLU A 151 16.95 -13.70 10.07
CA GLU A 151 18.21 -13.09 9.62
C GLU A 151 18.07 -12.39 8.25
N GLY A 152 17.39 -13.04 7.30
CA GLY A 152 17.18 -12.48 5.96
C GLY A 152 16.32 -11.22 5.94
N GLU A 153 15.29 -11.12 6.80
CA GLU A 153 14.49 -9.89 6.91
C GLU A 153 15.30 -8.75 7.52
N ALA A 154 16.10 -9.05 8.55
CA ALA A 154 16.95 -8.07 9.21
C ALA A 154 18.02 -7.52 8.26
N MET A 155 18.71 -8.40 7.51
CA MET A 155 19.65 -8.00 6.47
C MET A 155 18.98 -7.10 5.42
N LEU A 156 17.82 -7.52 4.89
CA LEU A 156 17.10 -6.74 3.88
C LEU A 156 16.65 -5.38 4.41
N SER A 157 16.22 -5.32 5.67
CA SER A 157 15.82 -4.10 6.35
C SER A 157 17.00 -3.15 6.53
N GLN A 158 18.18 -3.66 6.89
CA GLN A 158 19.41 -2.85 7.01
C GLN A 158 19.86 -2.31 5.65
N MET A 159 19.85 -3.15 4.60
CA MET A 159 20.19 -2.71 3.25
C MET A 159 19.23 -1.63 2.75
N PHE A 160 17.92 -1.79 3.01
CA PHE A 160 16.94 -0.77 2.65
C PHE A 160 17.21 0.55 3.37
N GLN A 161 17.47 0.52 4.67
CA GLN A 161 17.84 1.71 5.43
C GLN A 161 19.12 2.37 4.92
N ASN A 162 20.13 1.58 4.55
CA ASN A 162 21.40 2.09 4.01
C ASN A 162 21.21 2.75 2.62
N HIS A 163 20.45 2.13 1.74
CA HIS A 163 20.09 2.74 0.45
C HIS A 163 19.30 4.04 0.65
N HIS A 164 18.35 4.04 1.57
CA HIS A 164 17.55 5.21 1.88
C HIS A 164 18.40 6.37 2.44
N SER A 165 19.28 6.10 3.42
CA SER A 165 20.11 7.13 4.06
C SER A 165 21.13 7.77 3.11
N LEU A 166 21.63 6.99 2.15
CA LEU A 166 22.58 7.44 1.14
C LEU A 166 21.92 8.00 -0.13
N SER A 167 20.59 7.87 -0.26
CA SER A 167 19.84 8.39 -1.40
C SER A 167 19.60 9.90 -1.33
N GLN A 168 19.25 10.49 -2.47
CA GLN A 168 18.71 11.84 -2.54
C GLN A 168 17.32 11.98 -1.88
N HIS A 169 16.70 10.86 -1.50
CA HIS A 169 15.34 10.79 -0.95
C HIS A 169 15.29 10.62 0.57
N LYS A 170 16.38 10.99 1.28
CA LYS A 170 16.43 11.02 2.75
C LYS A 170 15.36 11.89 3.42
N ASP A 171 14.67 12.72 2.65
CA ASP A 171 13.51 13.50 3.08
C ASP A 171 12.29 12.63 3.39
N VAL A 172 12.21 11.42 2.80
CA VAL A 172 11.11 10.47 3.03
C VAL A 172 11.26 9.82 4.40
N PRO A 173 10.28 9.94 5.32
CA PRO A 173 10.39 9.28 6.61
C PRO A 173 10.37 7.75 6.47
N HIS A 174 11.39 7.08 7.02
CA HIS A 174 11.51 5.62 7.04
C HIS A 174 11.25 5.07 8.45
N ILE A 175 10.04 4.60 8.69
CA ILE A 175 9.58 4.10 9.98
C ILE A 175 9.81 2.58 10.04
N ILE A 176 10.70 2.18 10.94
CA ILE A 176 10.95 0.77 11.24
C ILE A 176 9.96 0.30 12.31
N PHE A 177 9.24 -0.77 12.01
CA PHE A 177 8.27 -1.40 12.90
C PHE A 177 8.37 -2.92 12.75
N ASP A 178 9.16 -3.58 13.61
CA ASP A 178 9.30 -5.04 13.58
C ASP A 178 7.97 -5.70 13.97
N TYR A 179 7.18 -6.05 12.96
CA TYR A 179 5.84 -6.59 13.15
C TYR A 179 5.85 -7.89 13.96
N HIS A 180 6.90 -8.70 13.85
CA HIS A 180 6.98 -9.96 14.61
C HIS A 180 7.16 -9.73 16.11
N GLN A 181 7.90 -8.68 16.49
CA GLN A 181 8.08 -8.33 17.90
C GLN A 181 6.87 -7.58 18.43
N GLU A 182 6.40 -6.60 17.67
CA GLU A 182 5.34 -5.69 18.13
C GLU A 182 3.97 -6.37 18.14
N CYS A 183 3.65 -7.21 17.16
CA CYS A 183 2.33 -7.86 17.06
C CYS A 183 2.37 -9.34 17.50
N ARG A 184 3.35 -9.73 18.33
CA ARG A 184 3.49 -11.11 18.82
C ARG A 184 2.21 -11.58 19.51
N GLY A 185 1.76 -12.79 19.18
CA GLY A 185 0.54 -13.38 19.74
C GLY A 185 -0.76 -12.67 19.32
N GLY A 186 -0.75 -11.91 18.23
CA GLY A 186 -1.92 -11.15 17.76
C GLY A 186 -2.18 -9.87 18.55
N ASN A 187 -1.22 -9.40 19.35
CA ASN A 187 -1.40 -8.20 20.15
C ASN A 187 -1.40 -6.93 19.27
N MET A 188 -2.59 -6.47 18.92
CA MET A 188 -2.80 -5.26 18.13
C MET A 188 -2.61 -3.96 18.92
N LYS A 189 -2.45 -4.01 20.26
CA LYS A 189 -2.25 -2.80 21.07
C LYS A 189 -0.99 -2.03 20.67
N ASN A 190 0.05 -2.72 20.19
CA ASN A 190 1.29 -2.08 19.76
C ASN A 190 1.17 -1.34 18.41
N LEU A 191 0.06 -1.49 17.67
CA LEU A 191 -0.22 -0.60 16.53
C LEU A 191 -0.43 0.85 16.97
N SER A 192 -0.79 1.10 18.23
CA SER A 192 -0.80 2.46 18.79
C SER A 192 0.59 3.12 18.80
N LYS A 193 1.67 2.36 18.95
CA LYS A 193 3.04 2.88 18.82
C LYS A 193 3.33 3.29 17.38
N LEU A 194 2.83 2.52 16.41
CA LEU A 194 2.93 2.87 15.00
C LEU A 194 2.10 4.13 14.70
N LYS A 195 0.87 4.22 15.25
CA LYS A 195 0.01 5.41 15.18
C LYS A 195 0.76 6.66 15.59
N ALA A 196 1.36 6.66 16.78
CA ALA A 196 2.10 7.81 17.29
C ALA A 196 3.23 8.28 16.35
N LYS A 197 3.83 7.37 15.57
CA LYS A 197 4.86 7.71 14.57
C LYS A 197 4.27 8.23 13.25
N VAL A 198 3.07 7.78 12.87
CA VAL A 198 2.47 8.10 11.56
C VAL A 198 1.40 9.19 11.59
N GLU A 199 0.81 9.47 12.74
CA GLU A 199 -0.40 10.32 12.90
C GLU A 199 -0.21 11.69 12.25
N LYS A 200 0.90 12.37 12.53
CA LYS A 200 1.23 13.66 11.91
C LYS A 200 1.25 13.63 10.37
N TYR A 201 1.61 12.48 9.77
CA TYR A 201 1.61 12.33 8.32
C TYR A 201 0.22 11.98 7.80
N LEU A 202 -0.56 11.17 8.53
CA LEU A 202 -1.98 10.93 8.21
C LEU A 202 -2.81 12.22 8.29
N ASP A 203 -2.43 13.16 9.15
CA ASP A 203 -3.01 14.50 9.23
C ASP A 203 -2.57 15.37 8.05
N SER A 204 -1.26 15.47 7.81
CA SER A 204 -0.67 16.29 6.74
C SER A 204 -1.11 15.84 5.34
N PHE A 205 -1.12 14.53 5.08
CA PHE A 205 -1.46 13.98 3.76
C PHE A 205 -2.94 14.09 3.45
N SER A 206 -3.77 14.13 4.49
CA SER A 206 -5.23 14.19 4.41
C SER A 206 -5.80 13.08 3.50
N LEU A 207 -6.99 13.31 2.94
CA LEU A 207 -7.72 12.39 2.07
C LEU A 207 -8.48 13.17 0.98
N PHE A 208 -8.79 12.57 -0.15
CA PHE A 208 -9.57 13.23 -1.19
C PHE A 208 -11.03 13.44 -0.75
N TYR A 209 -11.57 14.64 -0.96
CA TYR A 209 -12.97 14.96 -0.70
C TYR A 209 -13.54 15.87 -1.79
N ALA A 210 -14.67 15.48 -2.36
CA ALA A 210 -15.37 16.27 -3.36
C ALA A 210 -16.89 16.25 -3.14
N VAL A 211 -17.55 17.31 -3.58
CA VAL A 211 -19.01 17.48 -3.57
C VAL A 211 -19.46 17.81 -4.99
N GLY A 212 -20.12 16.86 -5.64
CA GLY A 212 -20.42 16.92 -7.07
C GLY A 212 -19.14 17.12 -7.89
N PRO A 213 -19.05 18.17 -8.72
CA PRO A 213 -17.86 18.44 -9.53
C PRO A 213 -16.75 19.19 -8.77
N VAL A 214 -17.00 19.67 -7.55
CA VAL A 214 -16.07 20.53 -6.81
C VAL A 214 -15.19 19.69 -5.89
N VAL A 215 -13.88 19.70 -6.16
CA VAL A 215 -12.87 19.11 -5.27
C VAL A 215 -12.59 20.08 -4.13
N LEU A 216 -12.86 19.65 -2.90
CA LEU A 216 -12.67 20.44 -1.69
C LEU A 216 -11.36 20.10 -0.97
N ASN A 217 -10.87 18.87 -1.12
CA ASN A 217 -9.56 18.47 -0.63
C ASN A 217 -8.93 17.40 -1.52
N GLU A 218 -7.62 17.47 -1.69
CA GLU A 218 -6.83 16.43 -2.36
C GLU A 218 -5.91 15.74 -1.35
N GLN A 219 -5.66 14.45 -1.57
CA GLN A 219 -4.67 13.72 -0.80
C GLN A 219 -3.27 14.10 -1.32
N SER A 220 -2.42 14.64 -0.44
CA SER A 220 -1.11 15.19 -0.81
C SER A 220 0.07 14.23 -0.57
N GLY A 221 -0.20 13.03 -0.07
CA GLY A 221 0.81 12.01 0.21
C GLY A 221 0.25 10.63 0.51
N THR A 222 1.09 9.60 0.50
CA THR A 222 0.70 8.22 0.82
C THR A 222 1.66 7.54 1.80
N ILE A 223 1.12 6.64 2.62
CA ILE A 223 1.91 5.69 3.38
C ILE A 223 2.18 4.46 2.51
N ARG A 224 3.46 4.18 2.28
CA ARG A 224 3.95 2.99 1.60
C ARG A 224 4.35 1.94 2.63
N THR A 225 3.63 0.83 2.67
CA THR A 225 3.96 -0.31 3.54
C THR A 225 4.77 -1.36 2.78
N ASN A 226 5.79 -1.92 3.41
CA ASN A 226 6.50 -3.07 2.86
C ASN A 226 6.72 -4.14 3.91
N CYS A 227 6.85 -5.36 3.42
CA CYS A 227 7.14 -6.54 4.22
C CYS A 227 7.87 -7.56 3.33
N LEU A 228 8.25 -8.72 3.87
CA LEU A 228 8.85 -9.77 3.06
C LEU A 228 7.86 -10.24 1.97
N ASP A 229 6.66 -10.65 2.39
CA ASP A 229 5.63 -11.27 1.53
C ASP A 229 4.49 -10.35 1.12
N CYS A 230 4.46 -9.11 1.61
CA CYS A 230 3.50 -8.05 1.22
C CYS A 230 2.03 -8.52 1.11
N LEU A 231 1.58 -9.39 2.02
CA LEU A 231 0.17 -9.76 2.15
C LEU A 231 -0.33 -9.61 3.58
N ASP A 232 -0.19 -10.62 4.45
CA ASP A 232 -0.89 -10.66 5.74
C ASP A 232 -0.52 -9.50 6.67
N ARG A 233 0.78 -9.28 6.88
CA ARG A 233 1.31 -8.20 7.74
C ARG A 233 1.00 -6.82 7.18
N THR A 234 1.14 -6.64 5.87
CA THR A 234 0.82 -5.36 5.21
C THR A 234 -0.67 -5.09 5.19
N ASN A 235 -1.52 -6.09 4.97
CA ASN A 235 -2.97 -5.93 5.01
C ASN A 235 -3.42 -5.52 6.41
N CYS A 236 -2.91 -6.18 7.47
CA CYS A 236 -3.21 -5.77 8.84
C CYS A 236 -2.89 -4.29 9.12
N VAL A 237 -1.71 -3.82 8.68
CA VAL A 237 -1.28 -2.42 8.88
C VAL A 237 -2.06 -1.44 7.99
N GLN A 238 -2.37 -1.80 6.74
CA GLN A 238 -3.21 -0.98 5.86
C GLN A 238 -4.63 -0.85 6.41
N THR A 239 -5.25 -1.96 6.83
CA THR A 239 -6.55 -1.96 7.52
C THR A 239 -6.53 -1.05 8.74
N PHE A 240 -5.48 -1.12 9.55
CA PHE A 240 -5.33 -0.25 10.71
C PHE A 240 -5.37 1.23 10.31
N PHE A 241 -4.54 1.66 9.36
CA PHE A 241 -4.53 3.05 8.90
C PHE A 241 -5.85 3.48 8.25
N ALA A 242 -6.50 2.59 7.50
CA ALA A 242 -7.77 2.87 6.84
C ALA A 242 -8.90 3.09 7.85
N LEU A 243 -8.90 2.34 8.97
CA LEU A 243 -9.83 2.55 10.08
C LEU A 243 -9.52 3.83 10.88
N GLU A 244 -8.24 4.20 11.03
CA GLU A 244 -7.88 5.49 11.64
C GLU A 244 -8.37 6.67 10.79
N ILE A 245 -8.28 6.58 9.46
CA ILE A 245 -8.77 7.60 8.53
C ILE A 245 -10.29 7.59 8.39
N LEU A 246 -10.96 6.47 8.64
CA LEU A 246 -12.41 6.36 8.55
C LEU A 246 -13.11 7.44 9.39
N SER A 247 -12.62 7.71 10.60
CA SER A 247 -13.14 8.78 11.47
C SER A 247 -13.13 10.15 10.77
N LYS A 248 -12.08 10.45 10.00
CA LYS A 248 -11.98 11.70 9.24
C LYS A 248 -12.92 11.71 8.04
N GLN A 249 -13.04 10.59 7.31
CA GLN A 249 -14.01 10.48 6.21
C GLN A 249 -15.44 10.72 6.71
N LEU A 250 -15.81 10.08 7.83
CA LEU A 250 -17.13 10.26 8.44
C LEU A 250 -17.34 11.67 9.00
N THR A 251 -16.28 12.33 9.47
CA THR A 251 -16.36 13.74 9.90
C THR A 251 -16.64 14.65 8.72
N MET A 252 -15.92 14.50 7.60
CA MET A 252 -16.16 15.27 6.38
C MET A 252 -17.58 15.07 5.83
N LEU A 253 -18.09 13.84 5.88
CA LEU A 253 -19.46 13.49 5.46
C LEU A 253 -20.55 13.81 6.50
N LYS A 254 -20.20 14.47 7.61
CA LYS A 254 -21.13 14.85 8.71
C LYS A 254 -21.88 13.63 9.30
N LEU A 255 -21.20 12.49 9.37
CA LEU A 255 -21.71 11.23 9.92
C LEU A 255 -21.10 10.87 11.28
N PHE A 256 -20.01 11.52 11.69
CA PHE A 256 -19.25 11.16 12.89
C PHE A 256 -20.02 11.38 14.21
N GLU A 257 -20.95 12.35 14.26
CA GLU A 257 -21.75 12.64 15.46
C GLU A 257 -22.68 11.48 15.87
N LYS A 258 -22.95 10.55 14.96
CA LYS A 258 -23.83 9.40 15.19
C LYS A 258 -22.98 8.17 15.49
N GLN A 259 -22.74 7.88 16.76
CA GLN A 259 -21.89 6.75 17.18
C GLN A 259 -22.30 5.41 16.54
N GLN A 260 -23.60 5.16 16.41
CA GLN A 260 -24.13 3.98 15.73
C GLN A 260 -23.69 3.89 14.26
N MET A 261 -23.58 5.02 13.56
CA MET A 261 -23.11 5.07 12.19
C MET A 261 -21.62 4.77 12.11
N VAL A 262 -20.82 5.33 13.00
CA VAL A 262 -19.37 5.06 13.08
C VAL A 262 -19.14 3.56 13.25
N SER A 263 -19.79 2.93 14.23
CA SER A 263 -19.67 1.48 14.45
C SER A 263 -20.09 0.65 13.24
N ARG A 264 -21.17 1.04 12.55
CA ARG A 264 -21.64 0.34 11.35
C ARG A 264 -20.62 0.41 10.21
N PHE A 265 -20.05 1.58 9.94
CA PHE A 265 -19.02 1.71 8.92
C PHE A 265 -17.75 0.96 9.29
N GLU A 266 -17.33 1.00 10.56
CA GLU A 266 -16.19 0.22 11.04
C GLU A 266 -16.38 -1.28 10.82
N GLU A 267 -17.54 -1.83 11.17
CA GLU A 267 -17.84 -3.26 10.98
C GLU A 267 -17.79 -3.65 9.50
N VAL A 268 -18.43 -2.84 8.65
CA VAL A 268 -18.45 -3.04 7.19
C VAL A 268 -17.04 -3.02 6.62
N PHE A 269 -16.25 -1.99 6.93
CA PHE A 269 -14.88 -1.88 6.42
C PHE A 269 -13.96 -2.96 6.98
N ARG A 270 -14.08 -3.35 8.25
CA ARG A 270 -13.32 -4.49 8.81
C ARG A 270 -13.54 -5.76 7.98
N GLN A 271 -14.79 -6.06 7.64
CA GLN A 271 -15.09 -7.24 6.83
C GLN A 271 -14.56 -7.11 5.39
N MET A 272 -14.70 -5.94 4.77
CA MET A 272 -14.18 -5.70 3.41
C MET A 272 -12.65 -5.81 3.36
N TRP A 273 -11.95 -5.32 4.39
CA TRP A 273 -10.50 -5.43 4.49
C TRP A 273 -10.00 -6.86 4.76
N ILE A 274 -10.81 -7.69 5.44
CA ILE A 274 -10.54 -9.13 5.55
C ILE A 274 -10.64 -9.79 4.17
N ASN A 275 -11.71 -9.53 3.43
CA ASN A 275 -11.91 -10.06 2.09
C ASN A 275 -10.80 -9.61 1.13
N ASN A 276 -10.45 -8.33 1.15
CA ASN A 276 -9.34 -7.77 0.39
C ASN A 276 -7.97 -8.42 0.68
N GLY A 277 -7.78 -8.95 1.89
CA GLY A 277 -6.57 -9.69 2.25
C GLY A 277 -6.56 -11.13 1.73
N ASN A 278 -7.73 -11.70 1.44
CA ASN A 278 -7.89 -13.07 0.95
C ASN A 278 -7.84 -13.17 -0.59
N GLU A 279 -8.09 -12.06 -1.30
CA GLU A 279 -7.96 -11.91 -2.75
C GLU A 279 -6.51 -11.65 -3.19
#